data_AF-A0AAD4BI68-F1
#
_entry.id   AF-A0AAD4BI68-F1
#
_cell.length_a   1.000
_cell.length_b   1.000
_cell.length_c   1.000
_cell.angle_alpha   90.00
_cell.angle_beta   90.00
_cell.angle_gamma   90.00
#
_symmetry.space_group_name_H-M   'P 1'
#
loop_
_entity.id
_entity.type
_entity.pdbx_description
1 polymer ?
#
loop_
_entity_poly.entity_id
_entity_poly.type
_entity_poly.pdbx_seq_one_letter_code
_entity_poly.pdbx_strand_id
1 'polypeptide(L)'
;MSTENTSSQFEDIREKFGCFRILIVGRANTGKTTILQKICNTTENPEIYDGDGNKIDPSQIEGSMGRGIHDVENELIFRSNDKFVFHDSQGFEVGSKVEFERTKKFIADRANTKHLKKRLDAIW
;
A
#
# COMPACT_ATOMS: atom_id res chain seq x y z
N MET A 1 -0.72 27.47 25.42
CA MET A 1 0.72 27.44 25.09
C MET A 1 1.28 26.02 24.91
N SER A 2 0.47 24.98 24.70
CA SER A 2 0.91 23.57 24.64
C SER A 2 0.50 22.82 23.36
N THR A 3 -0.22 23.46 22.45
CA THR A 3 -0.72 22.85 21.21
C THR A 3 0.23 23.00 20.02
N GLU A 4 1.04 24.05 19.98
CA GLU A 4 1.92 24.38 18.84
C GLU A 4 3.20 23.54 18.77
N ASN A 5 3.73 23.09 19.91
CA ASN A 5 4.99 22.34 19.97
C ASN A 5 4.82 20.86 19.54
N THR A 6 3.60 20.34 19.66
CA THR A 6 3.26 18.96 19.36
C THR A 6 3.07 18.75 17.85
N SER A 7 2.42 19.72 17.17
CA SER A 7 2.24 19.72 15.71
C SER A 7 3.56 19.78 14.95
N SER A 8 4.53 20.59 15.39
CA SER A 8 5.83 20.69 14.72
C SER A 8 6.65 19.40 14.85
N GLN A 9 6.66 18.77 16.03
CA GLN A 9 7.34 17.47 16.20
C GLN A 9 6.70 16.35 15.36
N PHE A 10 5.38 16.37 15.18
CA PHE A 10 4.70 15.40 14.30
C PHE A 10 5.01 15.64 12.81
N GLU A 11 5.16 16.90 12.38
CA GLU A 11 5.62 17.24 11.03
C GLU A 11 7.07 16.78 10.79
N ASP A 12 7.97 17.01 11.76
CA ASP A 12 9.37 16.57 11.69
C ASP A 12 9.51 15.03 11.63
N ILE A 13 8.67 14.31 12.38
CA ILE A 13 8.60 12.84 12.32
C ILE A 13 8.08 12.37 10.96
N ARG A 14 7.07 13.03 10.38
CA ARG A 14 6.54 12.68 9.05
C ARG A 14 7.54 12.94 7.95
N GLU A 15 8.31 14.03 8.04
CA GLU A 15 9.35 14.34 7.06
C GLU A 15 10.49 13.29 7.10
N LYS A 16 10.83 12.82 8.31
CA LYS A 16 11.88 11.84 8.58
C LYS A 16 11.49 10.39 8.26
N PHE A 17 10.30 9.96 8.63
CA PHE A 17 9.84 8.57 8.49
C PHE A 17 8.96 8.33 7.24
N GLY A 18 8.37 9.38 6.67
CA GLY A 18 7.51 9.30 5.49
C GLY A 18 6.06 8.88 5.81
N CYS A 19 5.43 8.22 4.84
CA CYS A 19 4.07 7.70 4.92
C CYS A 19 4.04 6.34 5.63
N PHE A 20 2.94 6.04 6.34
CA PHE A 20 2.74 4.75 7.00
C PHE A 20 2.35 3.68 5.97
N ARG A 21 3.17 2.64 5.84
CA ARG A 21 3.07 1.63 4.78
C ARG A 21 2.48 0.33 5.28
N ILE A 22 1.36 -0.06 4.70
CA ILE A 22 0.58 -1.23 5.12
C ILE A 22 0.49 -2.22 3.96
N LEU A 23 0.87 -3.47 4.20
CA LEU A 23 0.63 -4.58 3.27
C LEU A 23 -0.62 -5.34 3.69
N ILE A 24 -1.58 -5.52 2.77
CA ILE A 24 -2.76 -6.37 2.98
C ILE A 24 -2.53 -7.74 2.33
N VAL A 25 -2.64 -8.80 3.13
CA VAL A 25 -2.36 -10.17 2.73
C VAL A 25 -3.59 -11.06 2.87
N GLY A 26 -3.78 -12.00 1.93
CA GLY A 26 -4.87 -12.95 2.03
C GLY A 26 -5.18 -13.68 0.74
N ARG A 27 -6.05 -14.69 0.84
CA ARG A 27 -6.46 -15.54 -0.29
C ARG A 27 -7.12 -14.72 -1.41
N ALA A 28 -7.20 -15.33 -2.59
CA ALA A 28 -7.99 -14.77 -3.69
C ALA A 28 -9.46 -14.62 -3.28
N ASN A 29 -10.09 -13.54 -3.75
CA ASN A 29 -11.51 -13.24 -3.59
C ASN A 29 -12.01 -13.09 -2.14
N THR A 30 -11.12 -12.82 -1.17
CA THR A 30 -11.53 -12.54 0.23
C THR A 30 -11.96 -11.08 0.47
N GLY A 31 -11.90 -10.23 -0.56
CA GLY A 31 -12.32 -8.84 -0.48
C GLY A 31 -11.27 -7.87 0.08
N LYS A 32 -9.97 -8.17 -0.06
CA LYS A 32 -8.86 -7.29 0.40
C LYS A 32 -9.01 -5.86 -0.13
N THR A 33 -9.11 -5.71 -1.45
CA THR A 33 -9.29 -4.41 -2.12
C THR A 33 -10.59 -3.72 -1.69
N THR A 34 -11.66 -4.49 -1.47
CA THR A 34 -12.93 -3.95 -0.95
C THR A 34 -12.81 -3.44 0.48
N ILE A 35 -12.05 -4.13 1.34
CA ILE A 35 -11.76 -3.69 2.70
C ILE A 35 -10.89 -2.42 2.67
N LEU A 36 -9.87 -2.36 1.81
CA LEU A 36 -9.05 -1.16 1.62
C LEU A 36 -9.90 0.06 1.25
N GLN A 37 -10.78 -0.08 0.25
CA GLN A 37 -11.71 0.99 -0.16
C GLN A 37 -12.60 1.44 1.01
N LYS A 38 -13.09 0.50 1.84
CA LYS A 38 -13.95 0.83 2.99
C LYS A 38 -13.18 1.47 4.16
N ILE A 39 -11.96 1.01 4.47
CA ILE A 39 -11.14 1.54 5.57
C ILE A 39 -10.82 3.02 5.33
N CYS A 40 -10.62 3.41 4.08
CA CYS A 40 -10.34 4.80 3.73
C CYS A 40 -11.56 5.72 3.85
N ASN A 41 -12.75 5.19 4.21
CA ASN A 41 -14.02 5.91 4.42
C ASN A 41 -14.30 6.99 3.36
N THR A 42 -13.92 6.69 2.12
CA THR A 42 -13.94 7.61 1.01
C THR A 42 -14.57 6.92 -0.19
N THR A 43 -15.32 7.68 -0.99
CA THR A 43 -15.77 7.24 -2.31
C THR A 43 -14.71 7.51 -3.38
N GLU A 44 -13.56 8.04 -2.97
CA GLU A 44 -12.40 8.27 -3.83
C GLU A 44 -11.73 6.94 -4.20
N ASN A 45 -11.40 6.82 -5.48
CA ASN A 45 -10.55 5.76 -5.98
C ASN A 45 -9.09 6.08 -5.67
N PRO A 46 -8.28 5.12 -5.18
CA PRO A 46 -6.88 5.38 -4.92
C PRO A 46 -6.14 5.74 -6.22
N GLU A 47 -5.19 6.67 -6.11
CA GLU A 47 -4.14 6.84 -7.09
C GLU A 47 -3.14 5.69 -6.95
N ILE A 48 -2.76 5.12 -8.09
CA ILE A 48 -1.86 3.96 -8.15
C ILE A 48 -0.53 4.44 -8.69
N TYR A 49 0.54 4.11 -7.99
CA TYR A 49 1.91 4.39 -8.43
C TYR A 49 2.70 3.08 -8.52
N ASP A 50 3.60 2.97 -9.49
CA ASP A 50 4.53 1.84 -9.57
C ASP A 50 5.66 1.95 -8.52
N GLY A 51 6.51 0.93 -8.46
CA GLY A 51 7.65 0.89 -7.52
C GLY A 51 8.71 1.98 -7.74
N ASP A 52 8.66 2.66 -8.88
CA ASP A 52 9.53 3.78 -9.25
C ASP A 52 8.87 5.15 -8.96
N GLY A 53 7.60 5.16 -8.56
CA GLY A 53 6.83 6.37 -8.23
C GLY A 53 6.13 7.02 -9.42
N ASN A 54 6.01 6.33 -10.56
CA ASN A 54 5.23 6.82 -11.70
C ASN A 54 3.76 6.50 -11.48
N LYS A 55 2.90 7.49 -11.76
CA LYS A 55 1.45 7.30 -11.67
C LYS A 55 0.97 6.38 -12.80
N ILE A 56 0.25 5.34 -12.43
CA ILE A 56 -0.38 4.39 -13.35
C ILE A 56 -1.80 4.88 -13.64
N ASP A 57 -2.16 5.00 -14.91
CA ASP A 57 -3.54 5.27 -15.31
C ASP A 57 -4.39 4.02 -15.09
N PRO A 58 -5.47 4.07 -14.27
CA PRO A 58 -6.34 2.93 -14.05
C PRO A 58 -6.95 2.32 -15.33
N SER A 59 -7.02 3.07 -16.42
CA SER A 59 -7.49 2.59 -17.73
C SER A 59 -6.45 1.76 -18.49
N GLN A 60 -5.15 1.95 -18.20
CA GLN A 60 -4.06 1.08 -18.69
C GLN A 60 -3.99 -0.23 -17.90
N ILE A 61 -4.74 -0.33 -16.80
CA ILE A 61 -4.94 -1.54 -16.03
C ILE A 61 -6.17 -2.24 -16.61
N GLU A 62 -5.98 -3.07 -17.64
CA GLU A 62 -7.05 -3.91 -18.17
C GLU A 62 -7.72 -4.69 -17.02
N GLY A 63 -9.01 -4.43 -16.78
CA GLY A 63 -9.74 -5.02 -15.65
C GLY A 63 -9.85 -4.12 -14.41
N SER A 64 -10.15 -2.83 -14.60
CA SER A 64 -10.80 -1.89 -13.67
C SER A 64 -11.02 -2.40 -12.24
N MET A 65 -10.05 -2.17 -11.34
CA MET A 65 -10.16 -2.39 -9.88
C MET A 65 -10.65 -3.78 -9.41
N GLY A 66 -10.85 -4.73 -10.31
CA GLY A 66 -11.72 -5.86 -10.05
C GLY A 66 -10.95 -7.16 -9.86
N ARG A 67 -10.04 -7.49 -10.78
CA ARG A 67 -9.53 -8.88 -10.87
C ARG A 67 -8.16 -9.06 -11.53
N GLY A 68 -7.50 -7.99 -11.99
CA GLY A 68 -6.47 -8.11 -13.04
C GLY A 68 -5.01 -8.11 -12.60
N ILE A 69 -4.54 -7.06 -11.93
CA ILE A 69 -3.09 -6.84 -11.75
C ILE A 69 -2.83 -6.25 -10.36
N HIS A 70 -2.90 -7.10 -9.34
CA HIS A 70 -2.48 -6.76 -7.97
C HIS A 70 -0.97 -6.97 -7.85
N ASP A 71 -0.19 -6.00 -8.33
CA ASP A 71 1.25 -6.00 -8.06
C ASP A 71 1.48 -5.48 -6.63
N VAL A 72 2.10 -6.31 -5.80
CA VAL A 72 2.43 -5.95 -4.41
C VAL A 72 3.39 -4.76 -4.33
N GLU A 73 4.17 -4.50 -5.39
CA GLU A 73 5.06 -3.33 -5.46
C GLU A 73 4.31 -2.02 -5.68
N ASN A 74 3.10 -2.05 -6.25
CA ASN A 74 2.33 -0.85 -6.51
C ASN A 74 1.88 -0.20 -5.20
N GLU A 75 1.88 1.12 -5.19
CA GLU A 75 1.46 1.95 -4.09
C GLU A 75 0.05 2.48 -4.35
N LEU A 76 -0.87 2.19 -3.45
CA LEU A 76 -2.23 2.72 -3.44
C LEU A 76 -2.29 3.88 -2.45
N ILE A 77 -2.59 5.08 -2.95
CA ILE A 77 -2.61 6.32 -2.17
C ILE A 77 -3.98 6.99 -2.37
N PHE A 78 -4.65 7.31 -1.28
CA PHE A 78 -5.91 8.07 -1.32
C PHE A 78 -5.58 9.54 -1.04
N ARG A 79 -5.98 10.49 -1.88
CA ARG A 79 -5.63 11.91 -1.66
C ARG A 79 -6.25 12.46 -0.40
N SER A 80 -7.43 11.98 -0.06
CA SER A 80 -8.09 12.25 1.23
C SER A 80 -7.27 11.79 2.44
N ASN A 81 -6.29 10.90 2.27
CA ASN A 81 -5.41 10.42 3.33
C ASN A 81 -4.02 10.01 2.79
N ASP A 82 -3.24 10.99 2.33
CA ASP A 82 -1.89 10.84 1.77
C ASP A 82 -0.83 10.33 2.78
N LYS A 83 -1.20 10.23 4.05
CA LYS A 83 -0.37 9.76 5.16
C LYS A 83 -0.17 8.24 5.14
N PHE A 84 -0.98 7.51 4.37
CA PHE A 84 -0.93 6.06 4.25
C PHE A 84 -0.62 5.64 2.83
N VAL A 85 0.21 4.62 2.71
CA VAL A 85 0.45 3.92 1.46
C VAL A 85 0.07 2.47 1.66
N PHE A 86 -0.83 1.97 0.82
CA PHE A 86 -1.27 0.59 0.89
C PHE A 86 -0.64 -0.22 -0.25
N HIS A 87 -0.22 -1.43 0.09
CA HIS A 87 0.18 -2.46 -0.84
C HIS A 87 -0.84 -3.60 -0.76
N ASP A 88 -1.38 -4.04 -1.90
CA ASP A 88 -2.35 -5.12 -1.97
C ASP A 88 -1.68 -6.35 -2.60
N SER A 89 -1.52 -7.42 -1.83
CA SER A 89 -0.99 -8.66 -2.38
C SER A 89 -2.00 -9.30 -3.33
N GLN A 90 -1.51 -9.95 -4.38
CA GLN A 90 -2.36 -10.82 -5.16
C GLN A 90 -2.92 -11.95 -4.28
N GLY A 91 -4.17 -12.31 -4.53
CA GLY A 91 -4.82 -13.42 -3.86
C GLY A 91 -4.06 -14.72 -3.99
N PHE A 92 -3.79 -15.39 -2.87
CA PHE A 92 -3.23 -16.74 -2.91
C PHE A 92 -4.28 -17.74 -3.39
N GLU A 93 -4.00 -18.42 -4.49
CA GLU A 93 -4.80 -19.51 -5.04
C GLU A 93 -4.31 -20.88 -4.55
N VAL A 94 -5.20 -21.86 -4.49
CA VAL A 94 -4.83 -23.21 -4.05
C VAL A 94 -3.94 -23.87 -5.10
N GLY A 95 -2.71 -24.21 -4.72
CA GLY A 95 -1.75 -24.88 -5.60
C GLY A 95 -0.77 -23.94 -6.31
N SER A 96 -1.02 -22.63 -6.31
CA SER A 96 -0.05 -21.64 -6.80
C SER A 96 0.89 -21.20 -5.67
N LYS A 97 2.20 -21.21 -5.95
CA LYS A 97 3.25 -20.70 -5.04
C LYS A 97 3.78 -19.34 -5.48
N VAL A 98 3.44 -18.89 -6.68
CA VAL A 98 4.06 -17.72 -7.30
C VAL A 98 3.72 -16.45 -6.52
N GLU A 99 2.44 -16.24 -6.22
CA GLU A 99 1.96 -15.06 -5.49
C GLU A 99 2.49 -15.05 -4.05
N PHE A 100 2.58 -16.23 -3.44
CA PHE A 100 3.12 -16.39 -2.09
C PHE A 100 4.61 -16.06 -2.01
N GLU A 101 5.41 -16.60 -2.93
CA GLU A 101 6.84 -16.30 -2.99
C GLU A 101 7.11 -14.84 -3.39
N ARG A 102 6.30 -14.26 -4.27
CA ARG A 102 6.37 -12.83 -4.60
C ARG A 102 6.10 -11.96 -3.37
N THR A 103 5.06 -12.29 -2.60
CA THR A 103 4.73 -11.56 -1.36
C THR A 103 5.82 -11.70 -0.31
N LYS A 104 6.38 -12.90 -0.13
CA LYS A 104 7.53 -13.12 0.77
C LYS A 104 8.74 -12.29 0.36
N LYS A 105 9.07 -12.29 -0.93
CA LYS A 105 10.19 -11.52 -1.48
C LYS A 105 9.99 -10.04 -1.19
N PHE A 106 8.80 -9.51 -1.47
CA PHE A 106 8.45 -8.14 -1.15
C PHE A 106 8.64 -7.83 0.34
N ILE A 107 8.10 -8.64 1.25
CA ILE A 107 8.27 -8.45 2.70
C ILE A 107 9.76 -8.45 3.08
N ALA A 108 10.56 -9.39 2.55
CA ALA A 108 11.98 -9.46 2.82
C ALA A 108 12.74 -8.22 2.29
N ASP A 109 12.44 -7.78 1.07
CA ASP A 109 13.07 -6.60 0.47
C ASP A 109 12.72 -5.33 1.27
N ARG A 110 11.47 -5.21 1.73
CA ARG A 110 10.98 -4.09 2.55
C ARG A 110 11.49 -4.14 4.00
N ALA A 111 11.77 -5.31 4.55
CA ALA A 111 12.40 -5.45 5.87
C ALA A 111 13.90 -5.10 5.84
N ASN A 112 14.59 -5.45 4.74
CA ASN A 112 16.04 -5.31 4.63
C ASN A 112 16.49 -3.99 3.99
N THR A 113 15.58 -3.18 3.44
CA THR A 113 15.94 -1.90 2.83
C THR A 113 16.53 -0.90 3.84
N LYS A 114 17.52 -0.13 3.37
CA LYS A 114 18.11 1.00 4.11
C LYS A 114 17.23 2.26 4.05
N HIS A 115 16.30 2.32 3.09
CA HIS A 115 15.40 3.45 2.91
C HIS A 115 14.21 3.30 3.85
N LEU A 116 14.24 3.98 5.00
CA LEU A 116 13.16 3.92 6.01
C LEU A 116 11.78 4.21 5.39
N LYS A 117 11.70 5.19 4.49
CA LYS A 117 10.49 5.56 3.75
C LYS A 117 9.91 4.46 2.87
N LYS A 118 10.62 3.36 2.63
CA LYS A 118 10.17 2.20 1.84
C LYS A 118 9.82 0.98 2.72
N ARG A 119 10.05 1.02 4.03
CA ARG A 119 9.75 -0.11 4.93
C ARG A 119 8.24 -0.27 5.12
N LEU A 120 7.81 -1.48 5.43
CA LEU A 120 6.44 -1.73 5.88
C LEU A 120 6.35 -1.46 7.38
N ASP A 121 5.33 -0.72 7.79
CA ASP A 121 5.03 -0.46 9.20
C ASP A 121 4.02 -1.47 9.76
N ALA A 122 3.18 -2.05 8.90
CA ALA A 122 2.23 -3.09 9.27
C ALA A 122 1.98 -4.10 8.14
N ILE A 123 1.63 -5.32 8.54
CA ILE A 123 1.09 -6.37 7.66
C ILE A 123 -0.25 -6.80 8.27
N TRP A 124 -1.31 -6.80 7.46
CA TRP A 124 -2.67 -7.13 7.87
C TRP A 124 -3.21 -8.31 7.07
#